data_AF-A0A955GYG3-F1
#
_entry.id   AF-A0A955GYG3-F1
#
_cell.length_a   1.000
_cell.length_b   1.000
_cell.length_c   1.000
_cell.angle_alpha   90.00
_cell.angle_beta   90.00
_cell.angle_gamma   90.00
#
_symmetry.space_group_name_H-M   'P 1'
#
loop_
_entity.id
_entity.type
_entity.pdbx_description
1 polymer ?
#
loop_
_entity_poly.entity_id
_entity_poly.type
_entity_poly.pdbx_seq_one_letter_code
_entity_poly.pdbx_strand_id
1 'polypeptide(L)'
;MNFFNRPPKKEEPPVSPSLAQKDVEVVVEEETSPLDALSLEEKFAKIEEVKKQIEELKKQRQDYFDHARQLEDKIRLQGVTEERMQKVREEILEGDKEIRETIETLRKDYDLDPKPEEVYAARIDMLTHELNRIQNNIAPEYRQIKDSMVSYFGSSKEPNRAKLQDHSTLNNFREYVIMKNSGIPEVADFYEKIKSLSLYEDNGKDVFAKEFEVFKDNIENAIKEKTLYKTEGELNEIYKKIDRLARLIDENIVQLREAEKKTGRFGDQSKYF
;
A
#
# COMPACT_ATOMS: atom_id res chain seq x y z
N MET A 1 -53.99 50.93 -38.32
CA MET A 1 -54.64 50.78 -36.99
C MET A 1 -53.60 50.22 -36.03
N ASN A 2 -53.18 51.00 -35.04
CA ASN A 2 -52.42 50.53 -33.88
C ASN A 2 -53.38 49.83 -32.93
N PHE A 3 -53.07 48.62 -32.46
CA PHE A 3 -53.49 48.17 -31.13
C PHE A 3 -52.41 47.30 -30.48
N PHE A 4 -52.02 47.76 -29.30
CA PHE A 4 -51.06 47.18 -28.37
C PHE A 4 -51.58 45.84 -27.81
N ASN A 5 -50.70 44.84 -27.73
CA ASN A 5 -50.83 43.76 -26.74
C ASN A 5 -49.72 43.95 -25.70
N ARG A 6 -50.08 44.51 -24.54
CA ARG A 6 -49.24 44.49 -23.34
C ARG A 6 -49.35 43.10 -22.67
N PRO A 7 -48.25 42.53 -22.16
CA PRO A 7 -48.28 41.31 -21.38
C PRO A 7 -48.88 41.54 -19.97
N PRO A 8 -49.45 40.49 -19.36
CA PRO A 8 -50.12 40.58 -18.06
C PRO A 8 -49.13 40.82 -16.90
N LYS A 9 -49.60 41.56 -15.90
CA LYS A 9 -48.92 41.85 -14.63
C LYS A 9 -48.56 40.55 -13.91
N LYS A 10 -47.31 40.42 -13.45
CA LYS A 10 -46.94 39.44 -12.43
C LYS A 10 -47.40 39.99 -11.08
N GLU A 11 -48.21 39.21 -10.39
CA GLU A 11 -48.65 39.44 -9.01
C GLU A 11 -47.46 39.31 -8.07
N GLU A 12 -47.31 40.26 -7.15
CA GLU A 12 -46.36 40.18 -6.04
C GLU A 12 -46.87 39.16 -5.01
N PRO A 13 -45.99 38.33 -4.42
CA PRO A 13 -46.38 37.44 -3.35
C PRO A 13 -46.70 38.23 -2.06
N PRO A 14 -47.62 37.72 -1.22
CA PRO A 14 -48.11 38.43 -0.04
C PRO A 14 -47.06 38.50 1.06
N VAL A 15 -46.92 39.71 1.63
CA VAL A 15 -46.17 39.99 2.85
C VAL A 15 -46.78 39.20 4.00
N SER A 16 -45.99 38.32 4.63
CA SER A 16 -46.34 37.64 5.88
C SER A 16 -45.65 38.32 7.07
N PRO A 17 -46.27 38.30 8.27
CA PRO A 17 -45.96 39.25 9.33
C PRO A 17 -44.75 38.86 10.16
N SER A 18 -43.94 39.89 10.46
CA SER A 18 -43.04 40.05 11.60
C SER A 18 -43.19 39.00 12.71
N LEU A 19 -42.24 38.05 12.74
CA LEU A 19 -41.91 37.28 13.93
C LEU A 19 -40.69 37.94 14.58
N ALA A 20 -40.88 38.33 15.84
CA ALA A 20 -39.91 38.99 16.69
C ALA A 20 -38.55 38.28 16.65
N GLN A 21 -37.50 39.05 16.42
CA GLN A 21 -36.11 38.66 16.67
C GLN A 21 -35.99 38.30 18.16
N LYS A 22 -35.84 37.02 18.46
CA LYS A 22 -35.13 36.61 19.66
C LYS A 22 -33.66 36.78 19.32
N ASP A 23 -33.03 37.78 19.93
CA ASP A 23 -31.58 37.85 20.03
C ASP A 23 -31.11 36.56 20.72
N VAL A 24 -30.64 35.63 19.91
CA VAL A 24 -29.79 34.54 20.41
C VAL A 24 -28.42 35.19 20.52
N GLU A 25 -28.07 35.62 21.73
CA GLU A 25 -26.66 35.82 22.09
C GLU A 25 -25.96 34.47 21.84
N VAL A 26 -25.31 34.37 20.68
CA VAL A 26 -24.26 33.38 20.46
C VAL A 26 -23.12 33.85 21.33
N VAL A 27 -23.04 33.31 22.55
CA VAL A 27 -21.81 33.33 23.34
C VAL A 27 -20.82 32.52 22.50
N VAL A 28 -20.00 33.23 21.74
CA VAL A 28 -18.75 32.69 21.21
C VAL A 28 -17.87 32.53 22.44
N GLU A 29 -17.89 31.35 23.06
CA GLU A 29 -16.79 30.97 23.93
C GLU A 29 -15.55 31.01 23.03
N GLU A 30 -14.69 32.01 23.23
CA GLU A 30 -13.35 31.99 22.67
C GLU A 30 -12.69 30.71 23.21
N GLU A 31 -12.59 29.67 22.37
CA GLU A 31 -11.73 28.52 22.63
C GLU A 31 -10.31 29.07 22.80
N THR A 32 -9.94 29.39 24.03
CA THR A 32 -8.59 29.82 24.36
C THR A 32 -7.66 28.65 24.10
N SER A 33 -6.61 28.88 23.30
CA SER A 33 -5.67 27.83 22.95
C SER A 33 -5.03 27.31 24.25
N PRO A 34 -4.82 25.99 24.41
CA PRO A 34 -4.02 25.41 25.49
C PRO A 34 -2.64 26.06 25.65
N LEU A 35 -2.17 26.77 24.62
CA LEU A 35 -0.91 27.49 24.62
C LEU A 35 -1.01 28.90 25.24
N ASP A 36 -2.18 29.56 25.25
CA ASP A 36 -2.28 31.00 25.52
C ASP A 36 -1.77 31.42 26.91
N ALA A 37 -1.81 30.53 27.89
CA ALA A 37 -1.34 30.76 29.25
C ALA A 37 0.16 30.50 29.49
N LEU A 38 0.89 29.97 28.50
CA LEU A 38 2.28 29.53 28.65
C LEU A 38 3.30 30.60 28.18
N SER A 39 4.49 30.59 28.77
CA SER A 39 5.65 31.36 28.26
C SER A 39 6.13 30.83 26.90
N LEU A 40 6.98 31.59 26.18
CA LEU A 40 7.47 31.17 24.85
C LEU A 40 8.27 29.86 24.92
N GLU A 41 9.13 29.70 25.93
CA GLU A 41 9.91 28.48 26.15
C GLU A 41 9.01 27.29 26.47
N GLU A 42 7.97 27.49 27.30
CA GLU A 42 6.98 26.45 27.64
C GLU A 42 6.10 26.08 26.44
N LYS A 43 5.68 27.07 25.63
CA LYS A 43 4.96 26.85 24.37
C LYS A 43 5.78 25.98 23.42
N PHE A 44 7.06 26.31 23.25
CA PHE A 44 7.95 25.52 22.39
C PHE A 44 8.11 24.08 22.90
N ALA A 45 8.37 23.91 24.20
CA ALA A 45 8.49 22.60 24.80
C ALA A 45 7.21 21.77 24.65
N LYS A 46 6.04 22.40 24.81
CA LYS A 46 4.74 21.74 24.67
C LYS A 46 4.44 21.33 23.23
N ILE A 47 4.73 22.19 22.26
CA ILE A 47 4.60 21.88 20.83
C ILE A 47 5.48 20.67 20.46
N GLU A 48 6.73 20.63 20.92
CA GLU A 48 7.62 19.50 20.64
C GLU A 48 7.16 18.20 21.31
N GLU A 49 6.57 18.28 22.50
CA GLU A 49 5.93 17.14 23.15
C GLU A 49 4.73 16.62 22.33
N VAL A 50 3.83 17.50 21.91
CA VAL A 50 2.63 17.14 21.14
C VAL A 50 3.00 16.56 19.77
N LYS A 51 4.03 17.10 19.10
CA LYS A 51 4.54 16.50 17.85
C LYS A 51 5.01 15.06 18.06
N LYS A 52 5.72 14.76 19.15
CA LYS A 52 6.12 13.39 19.48
C LYS A 52 4.93 12.49 19.75
N GLN A 53 3.90 13.00 20.44
CA GLN A 53 2.65 12.25 20.65
C GLN A 53 1.94 11.94 19.33
N ILE A 54 1.89 12.90 18.40
CA ILE A 54 1.34 12.69 17.06
C ILE A 54 2.13 11.62 16.29
N GLU A 55 3.47 11.62 16.35
CA GLU A 55 4.28 10.59 15.70
C GLU A 55 4.07 9.19 16.31
N GLU A 56 3.92 9.10 17.62
CA GLU A 56 3.60 7.82 18.28
C GLU A 56 2.20 7.31 17.87
N LEU A 57 1.19 8.20 17.82
CA LEU A 57 -0.15 7.85 17.34
C LEU A 57 -0.14 7.41 15.87
N LYS A 58 0.65 8.06 15.00
CA LYS A 58 0.83 7.63 13.61
C LYS A 58 1.43 6.23 13.52
N LYS A 59 2.39 5.90 14.38
CA LYS A 59 2.98 4.56 14.46
C LYS A 59 1.95 3.52 14.92
N GLN A 60 1.19 3.81 15.98
CA GLN A 60 0.10 2.95 16.45
C GLN A 60 -0.95 2.71 15.36
N ARG A 61 -1.28 3.77 14.60
CA ARG A 61 -2.17 3.69 13.45
C ARG A 61 -1.64 2.73 12.38
N GLN A 62 -0.35 2.82 12.07
CA GLN A 62 0.31 1.95 11.10
C GLN A 62 0.29 0.48 11.57
N ASP A 63 0.66 0.22 12.83
CA ASP A 63 0.64 -1.12 13.43
C ASP A 63 -0.77 -1.73 13.42
N TYR A 64 -1.80 -0.91 13.70
CA TYR A 64 -3.20 -1.31 13.59
C TYR A 64 -3.54 -1.74 12.16
N PHE A 65 -3.21 -0.91 11.15
CA PHE A 65 -3.49 -1.23 9.76
C PHE A 65 -2.79 -2.52 9.30
N ASP A 66 -1.56 -2.75 9.75
CA ASP A 66 -0.80 -3.93 9.35
C ASP A 66 -1.40 -5.20 9.92
N HIS A 67 -1.78 -5.19 11.20
CA HIS A 67 -2.48 -6.30 11.82
C HIS A 67 -3.87 -6.53 11.18
N ALA A 68 -4.64 -5.47 11.01
CA ALA A 68 -5.96 -5.51 10.40
C ALA A 68 -5.95 -6.09 8.99
N ARG A 69 -4.98 -5.68 8.17
CA ARG A 69 -4.85 -6.18 6.79
C ARG A 69 -4.35 -7.62 6.71
N GLN A 70 -3.49 -8.05 7.63
CA GLN A 70 -3.14 -9.47 7.75
C GLN A 70 -4.37 -10.33 8.07
N LEU A 71 -5.27 -9.84 8.93
CA LEU A 71 -6.54 -10.51 9.21
C LEU A 71 -7.45 -10.52 7.98
N GLU A 72 -7.57 -9.39 7.26
CA GLU A 72 -8.34 -9.30 6.02
C GLU A 72 -7.86 -10.35 5.00
N ASP A 73 -6.55 -10.47 4.78
CA ASP A 73 -6.01 -11.45 3.85
C ASP A 73 -6.32 -12.88 4.30
N LYS A 74 -6.19 -13.21 5.60
CA LYS A 74 -6.56 -14.53 6.15
C LYS A 74 -8.05 -14.85 5.95
N ILE A 75 -8.93 -13.87 6.17
CA ILE A 75 -10.38 -14.02 5.97
C ILE A 75 -10.69 -14.26 4.49
N ARG A 76 -10.04 -13.52 3.58
CA ARG A 76 -10.20 -13.72 2.13
C ARG A 76 -9.86 -15.16 1.73
N LEU A 77 -8.79 -15.74 2.28
CA LEU A 77 -8.39 -17.12 2.02
C LEU A 77 -9.39 -18.19 2.48
N GLN A 78 -10.31 -17.84 3.38
CA GLN A 78 -11.40 -18.73 3.79
C GLN A 78 -12.55 -18.78 2.77
N GLY A 79 -12.41 -18.11 1.62
CA GLY A 79 -13.43 -18.12 0.56
C GLY A 79 -14.66 -17.27 0.90
N VAL A 80 -14.45 -16.20 1.66
CA VAL A 80 -15.51 -15.30 2.10
C VAL A 80 -16.03 -14.44 0.94
N THR A 81 -17.33 -14.16 0.91
CA THR A 81 -17.97 -13.35 -0.14
C THR A 81 -17.45 -11.91 -0.13
N GLU A 82 -17.46 -11.23 -1.28
CA GLU A 82 -17.06 -9.81 -1.36
C GLU A 82 -17.90 -8.89 -0.46
N GLU A 83 -19.19 -9.18 -0.26
CA GLU A 83 -20.03 -8.43 0.69
C GLU A 83 -19.51 -8.52 2.13
N ARG A 84 -19.05 -9.70 2.55
CA ARG A 84 -18.51 -9.88 3.90
C ARG A 84 -17.08 -9.36 4.00
N MET A 85 -16.31 -9.43 2.91
CA MET A 85 -15.02 -8.73 2.84
C MET A 85 -15.18 -7.21 2.94
N GLN A 86 -16.24 -6.65 2.36
CA GLN A 86 -16.54 -5.23 2.46
C GLN A 86 -16.83 -4.82 3.91
N LYS A 87 -17.60 -5.62 4.65
CA LYS A 87 -17.83 -5.39 6.09
C LYS A 87 -16.54 -5.43 6.90
N VAL A 88 -15.65 -6.38 6.62
CA VAL A 88 -14.32 -6.42 7.27
C VAL A 88 -13.55 -5.14 6.98
N ARG A 89 -13.54 -4.65 5.74
CA ARG A 89 -12.88 -3.37 5.41
C ARG A 89 -13.50 -2.19 6.16
N GLU A 90 -14.81 -2.17 6.34
CA GLU A 90 -15.51 -1.14 7.11
C GLU A 90 -15.15 -1.20 8.60
N GLU A 91 -15.10 -2.39 9.20
CA GLU A 91 -14.65 -2.59 10.59
C GLU A 91 -13.20 -2.11 10.80
N ILE A 92 -12.33 -2.35 9.82
CA ILE A 92 -10.96 -1.84 9.83
C ILE A 92 -10.93 -0.31 9.78
N LEU A 93 -11.77 0.30 8.95
CA LEU A 93 -11.83 1.76 8.85
C LEU A 93 -12.43 2.42 10.09
N GLU A 94 -13.39 1.77 10.74
CA GLU A 94 -13.99 2.27 11.98
C GLU A 94 -13.00 2.15 13.14
N GLY A 95 -12.24 1.05 13.25
CA GLY A 95 -11.21 0.93 14.29
C GLY A 95 -10.04 1.92 14.13
N ASP A 96 -9.77 2.40 12.91
CA ASP A 96 -8.80 3.48 12.65
C ASP A 96 -9.29 4.87 13.08
N LYS A 97 -10.61 5.05 13.23
CA LYS A 97 -11.24 6.36 13.41
C LYS A 97 -10.80 7.05 14.69
N GLU A 98 -10.76 6.34 15.81
CA GLU A 98 -10.39 6.92 17.11
C GLU A 98 -8.97 7.51 17.09
N ILE A 99 -8.00 6.80 16.49
CA ILE A 99 -6.60 7.26 16.42
C ILE A 99 -6.49 8.50 15.53
N ARG A 100 -7.20 8.50 14.39
CA ARG A 100 -7.24 9.63 13.46
C ARG A 100 -7.89 10.87 14.08
N GLU A 101 -9.03 10.73 14.74
CA GLU A 101 -9.72 11.84 15.42
C GLU A 101 -8.86 12.43 16.53
N THR A 102 -8.09 11.59 17.24
CA THR A 102 -7.14 12.04 18.26
C THR A 102 -6.01 12.87 17.63
N ILE A 103 -5.43 12.42 16.51
CA ILE A 103 -4.39 13.18 15.79
C ILE A 103 -4.94 14.52 15.28
N GLU A 104 -6.15 14.54 14.72
CA GLU A 104 -6.78 15.76 14.21
C GLU A 104 -7.09 16.76 15.32
N THR A 105 -7.60 16.27 16.46
CA THR A 105 -7.83 17.09 17.65
C THR A 105 -6.53 17.70 18.17
N LEU A 106 -5.48 16.90 18.34
CA LEU A 106 -4.16 17.41 18.78
C LEU A 106 -3.57 18.45 17.82
N ARG A 107 -3.84 18.32 16.52
CA ARG A 107 -3.39 19.32 15.55
C ARG A 107 -4.18 20.62 15.67
N LYS A 108 -5.50 20.54 15.80
CA LYS A 108 -6.38 21.71 15.98
C LYS A 108 -6.05 22.44 17.27
N ASP A 109 -5.97 21.72 18.39
CA ASP A 109 -5.77 22.30 19.72
C ASP A 109 -4.43 23.04 19.84
N TYR A 110 -3.42 22.67 19.06
CA TYR A 110 -2.08 23.25 19.13
C TYR A 110 -1.67 24.00 17.86
N ASP A 111 -2.62 24.32 16.97
CA ASP A 111 -2.38 25.03 15.69
C ASP A 111 -1.27 24.41 14.84
N LEU A 112 -1.23 23.08 14.78
CA LEU A 112 -0.23 22.30 14.05
C LEU A 112 -0.79 21.86 12.69
N ASP A 113 -0.77 22.78 11.73
CA ASP A 113 -1.12 22.45 10.34
C ASP A 113 -0.01 21.63 9.66
N PRO A 114 -0.35 20.47 9.07
CA PRO A 114 0.64 19.66 8.38
C PRO A 114 1.13 20.38 7.12
N LYS A 115 2.44 20.42 6.93
CA LYS A 115 3.00 20.94 5.69
C LYS A 115 2.64 20.01 4.53
N PRO A 116 2.46 20.53 3.29
CA PRO A 116 2.21 19.68 2.13
C PRO A 116 3.26 18.57 1.97
N GLU A 117 4.53 18.87 2.22
CA GLU A 117 5.64 17.91 2.21
C GLU A 117 5.39 16.74 3.19
N GLU A 118 4.98 17.04 4.42
CA GLU A 118 4.68 16.02 5.44
C GLU A 118 3.50 15.14 5.03
N VAL A 119 2.49 15.72 4.37
CA VAL A 119 1.33 14.98 3.88
C VAL A 119 1.73 14.01 2.76
N TYR A 120 2.52 14.44 1.78
CA TYR A 120 2.93 13.57 0.67
C TYR A 120 3.95 12.52 1.12
N ALA A 121 4.89 12.87 1.98
CA ALA A 121 5.82 11.91 2.57
C ALA A 121 5.07 10.80 3.32
N ALA A 122 4.14 11.15 4.22
CA ALA A 122 3.35 10.17 4.95
C ALA A 122 2.51 9.26 4.02
N ARG A 123 1.96 9.81 2.93
CA ARG A 123 1.22 9.01 1.92
C ARG A 123 2.13 8.03 1.19
N ILE A 124 3.33 8.46 0.80
CA ILE A 124 4.32 7.59 0.15
C ILE A 124 4.68 6.44 1.09
N ASP A 125 4.93 6.73 2.37
CA ASP A 125 5.27 5.72 3.36
C ASP A 125 4.16 4.68 3.52
N MET A 126 2.91 5.12 3.69
CA MET A 126 1.75 4.22 3.79
C MET A 126 1.57 3.35 2.54
N LEU A 127 1.68 3.93 1.35
CA LEU A 127 1.53 3.20 0.09
C LEU A 127 2.68 2.21 -0.14
N THR A 128 3.89 2.60 0.21
CA THR A 128 5.09 1.75 0.13
C THR A 128 4.99 0.59 1.09
N HIS A 129 4.47 0.83 2.31
CA HIS A 129 4.22 -0.21 3.28
C HIS A 129 3.20 -1.25 2.78
N GLU A 130 2.07 -0.79 2.25
CA GLU A 130 1.05 -1.65 1.64
C GLU A 130 1.63 -2.47 0.47
N LEU A 131 2.43 -1.83 -0.40
CA LEU A 131 3.07 -2.49 -1.53
C LEU A 131 4.02 -3.60 -1.06
N ASN A 132 4.91 -3.30 -0.11
CA ASN A 132 5.85 -4.25 0.46
C ASN A 132 5.13 -5.43 1.12
N ARG A 133 4.04 -5.17 1.87
CA ARG A 133 3.23 -6.24 2.48
C ARG A 133 2.67 -7.17 1.40
N ILE A 134 2.08 -6.62 0.35
CA ILE A 134 1.51 -7.42 -0.74
C ILE A 134 2.60 -8.23 -1.46
N GLN A 135 3.76 -7.63 -1.75
CA GLN A 135 4.88 -8.32 -2.37
C GLN A 135 5.36 -9.50 -1.51
N ASN A 136 5.54 -9.29 -0.21
CA ASN A 136 5.88 -10.36 0.74
C ASN A 136 4.84 -11.49 0.72
N ASN A 137 3.54 -11.15 0.63
CA ASN A 137 2.44 -12.13 0.58
C ASN A 137 2.34 -12.88 -0.76
N ILE A 138 2.95 -12.39 -1.84
CA ILE A 138 3.03 -13.10 -3.13
C ILE A 138 4.30 -13.94 -3.22
N ALA A 139 5.36 -13.53 -2.53
CA ALA A 139 6.72 -14.07 -2.62
C ALA A 139 7.16 -14.22 -4.10
N PRO A 140 7.24 -13.11 -4.85
CA PRO A 140 7.43 -13.12 -6.30
C PRO A 140 8.71 -13.83 -6.73
N GLU A 141 9.75 -13.81 -5.90
CA GLU A 141 11.03 -14.45 -6.21
C GLU A 141 10.89 -15.98 -6.29
N TYR A 142 10.11 -16.59 -5.39
CA TYR A 142 9.82 -18.03 -5.43
C TYR A 142 9.01 -18.42 -6.67
N ARG A 143 8.07 -17.56 -7.07
CA ARG A 143 7.25 -17.78 -8.27
C ARG A 143 8.09 -17.64 -9.54
N GLN A 144 8.97 -16.65 -9.60
CA GLN A 144 9.89 -16.48 -10.71
C GLN A 144 10.81 -17.69 -10.88
N ILE A 145 11.30 -18.28 -9.78
CA ILE A 145 12.07 -19.54 -9.83
C ILE A 145 11.23 -20.65 -10.43
N LYS A 146 9.98 -20.83 -9.96
CA LYS A 146 9.07 -21.85 -10.49
C LYS A 146 8.80 -21.66 -11.98
N ASP A 147 8.52 -20.43 -12.42
CA ASP A 147 8.29 -20.12 -13.84
C ASP A 147 9.54 -20.41 -14.69
N SER A 148 10.72 -20.16 -14.12
CA SER A 148 11.99 -20.48 -14.76
C SER A 148 12.21 -21.99 -14.86
N MET A 149 11.90 -22.77 -13.82
CA MET A 149 11.90 -24.24 -13.89
C MET A 149 11.00 -24.74 -15.02
N VAL A 150 9.80 -24.17 -15.15
CA VAL A 150 8.83 -24.54 -16.20
C VAL A 150 9.35 -24.16 -17.59
N SER A 151 9.93 -22.97 -17.76
CA SER A 151 10.51 -22.52 -19.03
C SER A 151 11.67 -23.42 -19.49
N TYR A 152 12.54 -23.80 -18.56
CA TYR A 152 13.69 -24.65 -18.84
C TYR A 152 13.28 -26.11 -19.04
N PHE A 153 12.44 -26.69 -18.19
CA PHE A 153 12.23 -28.14 -18.13
C PHE A 153 10.81 -28.61 -18.44
N GLY A 154 9.89 -27.71 -18.77
CA GLY A 154 8.48 -28.02 -18.94
C GLY A 154 7.72 -28.08 -17.61
N SER A 155 6.40 -28.26 -17.69
CA SER A 155 5.57 -28.31 -16.48
C SER A 155 5.69 -29.67 -15.78
N SER A 156 5.29 -29.75 -14.51
CA SER A 156 5.21 -31.04 -13.79
C SER A 156 4.29 -32.07 -14.48
N LYS A 157 3.29 -31.62 -15.25
CA LYS A 157 2.38 -32.49 -16.01
C LYS A 157 2.95 -32.92 -17.37
N GLU A 158 3.84 -32.10 -17.93
CA GLU A 158 4.45 -32.31 -19.25
C GLU A 158 5.96 -32.00 -19.18
N PRO A 159 6.75 -32.84 -18.48
CA PRO A 159 8.18 -32.60 -18.31
C PRO A 159 8.91 -32.87 -19.63
N ASN A 160 9.78 -31.94 -20.01
CA ASN A 160 10.69 -32.10 -21.13
C ASN A 160 11.93 -32.89 -20.70
N ARG A 161 11.80 -34.23 -20.71
CA ARG A 161 12.87 -35.15 -20.31
C ARG A 161 14.16 -34.99 -21.11
N ALA A 162 14.06 -34.58 -22.38
CA ALA A 162 15.24 -34.33 -23.22
C ALA A 162 16.07 -33.15 -22.69
N LYS A 163 15.40 -32.08 -22.25
CA LYS A 163 16.06 -30.92 -21.64
C LYS A 163 16.66 -31.20 -20.27
N LEU A 164 16.07 -32.13 -19.50
CA LEU A 164 16.64 -32.61 -18.24
C LEU A 164 17.93 -33.45 -18.43
N GLN A 165 18.24 -33.84 -19.67
CA GLN A 165 19.44 -34.62 -20.02
C GLN A 165 20.48 -33.79 -20.81
N ASP A 166 20.11 -32.56 -21.19
CA ASP A 166 20.94 -31.64 -21.96
C ASP A 166 21.85 -30.77 -21.06
N HIS A 167 23.16 -30.95 -21.18
CA HIS A 167 24.13 -30.28 -20.31
C HIS A 167 24.05 -28.74 -20.37
N SER A 168 23.74 -28.19 -21.55
CA SER A 168 23.73 -26.73 -21.77
C SER A 168 22.53 -26.13 -21.05
N THR A 169 21.38 -26.79 -21.14
CA THR A 169 20.16 -26.40 -20.43
C THR A 169 20.37 -26.45 -18.92
N LEU A 170 21.00 -27.52 -18.41
CA LEU A 170 21.27 -27.66 -16.97
C LEU A 170 22.24 -26.58 -16.44
N ASN A 171 23.32 -26.30 -17.18
CA ASN A 171 24.27 -25.23 -16.83
C ASN A 171 23.62 -23.84 -16.89
N ASN A 172 22.85 -23.54 -17.94
CA ASN A 172 22.17 -22.25 -18.07
C ASN A 172 21.14 -22.04 -16.95
N PHE A 173 20.38 -23.08 -16.58
CA PHE A 173 19.45 -23.01 -15.44
C PHE A 173 20.20 -22.79 -14.13
N ARG A 174 21.29 -23.55 -13.90
CA ARG A 174 22.16 -23.40 -12.73
C ARG A 174 22.62 -21.94 -12.61
N GLU A 175 23.23 -21.38 -13.65
CA GLU A 175 23.71 -19.98 -13.64
C GLU A 175 22.59 -18.98 -13.38
N TYR A 176 21.45 -19.11 -14.07
CA TYR A 176 20.31 -18.22 -13.90
C TYR A 176 19.79 -18.20 -12.45
N VAL A 177 19.54 -19.37 -11.87
CA VAL A 177 18.96 -19.48 -10.53
C VAL A 177 19.91 -18.92 -9.49
N ILE A 178 21.21 -19.20 -9.61
CA ILE A 178 22.23 -18.71 -8.66
C ILE A 178 22.41 -17.19 -8.79
N MET A 179 22.60 -16.67 -10.00
CA MET A 179 22.89 -15.25 -10.21
C MET A 179 21.76 -14.33 -9.76
N LYS A 180 20.51 -14.80 -9.89
CA LYS A 180 19.33 -13.98 -9.62
C LYS A 180 18.71 -14.22 -8.25
N ASN A 181 18.95 -15.37 -7.63
CA ASN A 181 18.17 -15.80 -6.45
C ASN A 181 19.02 -16.39 -5.31
N SER A 182 20.33 -16.11 -5.25
CA SER A 182 21.21 -16.64 -4.19
C SER A 182 20.81 -16.26 -2.76
N GLY A 183 19.99 -15.23 -2.57
CA GLY A 183 19.45 -14.82 -1.27
C GLY A 183 18.34 -15.74 -0.74
N ILE A 184 17.86 -16.70 -1.53
CA ILE A 184 16.79 -17.61 -1.15
C ILE A 184 17.38 -18.88 -0.52
N PRO A 185 16.99 -19.27 0.71
CA PRO A 185 17.56 -20.42 1.40
C PRO A 185 17.50 -21.72 0.60
N GLU A 186 16.36 -21.97 -0.06
CA GLU A 186 16.13 -23.16 -0.87
C GLU A 186 17.04 -23.20 -2.12
N VAL A 187 17.38 -22.03 -2.68
CA VAL A 187 18.34 -21.90 -3.80
C VAL A 187 19.76 -22.13 -3.33
N ALA A 188 20.14 -21.58 -2.17
CA ALA A 188 21.46 -21.76 -1.60
C ALA A 188 21.74 -23.23 -1.28
N ASP A 189 20.78 -23.93 -0.64
CA ASP A 189 20.88 -25.35 -0.33
C ASP A 189 21.00 -26.20 -1.61
N PHE A 190 20.18 -25.92 -2.63
CA PHE A 190 20.29 -26.61 -3.92
C PHE A 190 21.66 -26.41 -4.56
N TYR A 191 22.14 -25.16 -4.60
CA TYR A 191 23.44 -24.83 -5.21
C TYR A 191 24.59 -25.57 -4.54
N GLU A 192 24.62 -25.60 -3.21
CA GLU A 192 25.68 -26.28 -2.44
C GLU A 192 25.78 -27.77 -2.79
N LYS A 193 24.65 -28.42 -3.08
CA LYS A 193 24.60 -29.84 -3.45
C LYS A 193 25.06 -30.11 -4.89
N ILE A 194 24.86 -29.16 -5.80
CA ILE A 194 25.16 -29.36 -7.23
C ILE A 194 26.47 -28.70 -7.70
N LYS A 195 27.09 -27.82 -6.89
CA LYS A 195 28.18 -26.96 -7.37
C LYS A 195 29.43 -27.69 -7.87
N SER A 196 29.72 -28.87 -7.33
CA SER A 196 30.88 -29.70 -7.68
C SER A 196 30.57 -30.79 -8.72
N LEU A 197 29.32 -30.90 -9.17
CA LEU A 197 28.93 -31.94 -10.13
C LEU A 197 29.47 -31.64 -11.53
N SER A 198 30.05 -32.67 -12.17
CA SER A 198 30.33 -32.66 -13.60
C SER A 198 29.08 -33.08 -14.37
N LEU A 199 28.40 -32.12 -15.01
CA LEU A 199 27.19 -32.40 -15.80
C LEU A 199 27.47 -33.05 -17.17
N TYR A 200 28.75 -33.32 -17.46
CA TYR A 200 29.18 -34.09 -18.63
C TYR A 200 29.19 -35.60 -18.38
N GLU A 201 29.15 -36.02 -17.12
CA GLU A 201 29.12 -37.43 -16.73
C GLU A 201 27.68 -37.86 -16.37
N ASP A 202 27.29 -39.07 -16.77
CA ASP A 202 25.93 -39.59 -16.51
C ASP A 202 25.59 -39.58 -15.01
N ASN A 203 26.55 -39.96 -14.16
CA ASN A 203 26.40 -39.90 -12.70
C ASN A 203 26.12 -38.47 -12.21
N GLY A 204 26.78 -37.45 -12.78
CA GLY A 204 26.55 -36.06 -12.42
C GLY A 204 25.17 -35.56 -12.85
N LYS A 205 24.66 -36.02 -14.00
CA LYS A 205 23.30 -35.72 -14.47
C LYS A 205 22.23 -36.38 -13.61
N ASP A 206 22.43 -37.64 -13.23
CA ASP A 206 21.50 -38.38 -12.38
C ASP A 206 21.39 -37.74 -10.98
N VAL A 207 22.54 -37.35 -10.40
CA VAL A 207 22.55 -36.62 -9.12
C VAL A 207 21.88 -35.26 -9.26
N PHE A 208 22.17 -34.50 -10.33
CA PHE A 208 21.49 -33.23 -10.58
C PHE A 208 19.97 -33.40 -10.67
N ALA A 209 19.48 -34.38 -11.45
CA ALA A 209 18.06 -34.62 -11.62
C ALA A 209 17.37 -34.94 -10.28
N LYS A 210 18.02 -35.74 -9.43
CA LYS A 210 17.52 -36.05 -8.09
C LYS A 210 17.45 -34.82 -7.20
N GLU A 211 18.51 -34.04 -7.12
CA GLU A 211 18.54 -32.82 -6.30
C GLU A 211 17.59 -31.74 -6.86
N PHE A 212 17.39 -31.71 -8.17
CA PHE A 212 16.45 -30.79 -8.82
C PHE A 212 15.00 -31.09 -8.45
N GLU A 213 14.57 -32.35 -8.40
CA GLU A 213 13.22 -32.69 -7.94
C GLU A 213 13.00 -32.30 -6.47
N VAL A 214 14.00 -32.52 -5.59
CA VAL A 214 13.94 -32.05 -4.19
C VAL A 214 13.84 -30.53 -4.12
N PHE A 215 14.65 -29.82 -4.91
CA PHE A 215 14.62 -28.36 -4.97
C PHE A 215 13.27 -27.82 -5.47
N LYS A 216 12.70 -28.45 -6.50
CA LYS A 216 11.37 -28.13 -7.02
C LYS A 216 10.28 -28.30 -5.96
N ASP A 217 10.27 -29.43 -5.25
CA ASP A 217 9.33 -29.67 -4.14
C ASP A 217 9.49 -28.62 -3.04
N ASN A 218 10.73 -28.26 -2.69
CA ASN A 218 11.02 -27.21 -1.71
C ASN A 218 10.47 -25.84 -2.15
N ILE A 219 10.65 -25.46 -3.42
CA ILE A 219 10.10 -24.20 -3.96
C ILE A 219 8.57 -24.25 -3.98
N GLU A 220 7.95 -25.36 -4.39
CA GLU A 220 6.50 -25.49 -4.38
C GLU A 220 5.92 -25.41 -2.96
N ASN A 221 6.58 -26.04 -1.98
CA ASN A 221 6.19 -25.97 -0.58
C ASN A 221 6.40 -24.56 -0.01
N ALA A 222 7.51 -23.90 -0.31
CA ALA A 222 7.74 -22.52 0.07
C ALA A 222 6.66 -21.58 -0.49
N ILE A 223 6.22 -21.76 -1.74
CA ILE A 223 5.08 -21.01 -2.30
C ILE A 223 3.79 -21.34 -1.53
N LYS A 224 3.53 -22.61 -1.20
CA LYS A 224 2.34 -23.00 -0.43
C LYS A 224 2.34 -22.41 0.98
N GLU A 225 3.48 -22.29 1.63
CA GLU A 225 3.59 -21.83 3.02
C GLU A 225 3.70 -20.31 3.13
N LYS A 226 4.49 -19.68 2.24
CA LYS A 226 4.86 -18.26 2.35
C LYS A 226 3.92 -17.33 1.61
N THR A 227 3.10 -17.83 0.68
CA THR A 227 2.16 -16.97 -0.06
C THR A 227 0.75 -17.03 0.50
N LEU A 228 0.01 -15.95 0.35
CA LEU A 228 -1.42 -15.94 0.63
C LEU A 228 -2.21 -16.32 -0.64
N TYR A 229 -1.93 -15.67 -1.76
CA TYR A 229 -2.66 -15.88 -3.02
C TYR A 229 -2.27 -17.21 -3.71
N LYS A 230 -3.24 -18.04 -4.10
CA LYS A 230 -2.99 -19.42 -4.57
C LYS A 230 -3.36 -19.66 -6.03
N THR A 231 -4.39 -18.98 -6.51
CA THR A 231 -4.90 -19.15 -7.87
C THR A 231 -4.35 -18.10 -8.83
N GLU A 232 -4.33 -18.41 -10.13
CA GLU A 232 -3.94 -17.43 -11.16
C GLU A 232 -4.86 -16.21 -11.19
N GLY A 233 -6.16 -16.40 -10.91
CA GLY A 233 -7.13 -15.31 -10.79
C GLY A 233 -6.76 -14.32 -9.68
N GLU A 234 -6.51 -14.83 -8.46
CA GLU A 234 -6.08 -14.02 -7.33
C GLU A 234 -4.76 -13.29 -7.62
N LEU A 235 -3.80 -13.98 -8.23
CA LEU A 235 -2.51 -13.36 -8.58
C LEU A 235 -2.69 -12.23 -9.58
N ASN A 236 -3.52 -12.41 -10.61
CA ASN A 236 -3.80 -11.36 -11.59
C ASN A 236 -4.46 -10.12 -10.97
N GLU A 237 -5.39 -10.31 -10.03
CA GLU A 237 -6.00 -9.19 -9.30
C GLU A 237 -4.99 -8.46 -8.42
N ILE A 238 -4.13 -9.20 -7.74
CA ILE A 238 -3.11 -8.64 -6.88
C ILE A 238 -2.02 -7.91 -7.67
N TYR A 239 -1.59 -8.42 -8.83
CA TYR A 239 -0.66 -7.70 -9.70
C TYR A 239 -1.25 -6.37 -10.20
N LYS A 240 -2.53 -6.34 -10.57
CA LYS A 240 -3.22 -5.06 -10.89
C LYS A 240 -3.22 -4.09 -9.70
N LYS A 241 -3.37 -4.61 -8.47
CA LYS A 241 -3.29 -3.81 -7.25
C LYS A 241 -1.88 -3.26 -7.02
N ILE A 242 -0.84 -4.08 -7.22
CA ILE A 242 0.57 -3.65 -7.18
C ILE A 242 0.82 -2.51 -8.16
N ASP A 243 0.41 -2.67 -9.42
CA ASP A 243 0.59 -1.63 -10.45
C ASP A 243 -0.10 -0.31 -10.06
N ARG A 244 -1.30 -0.41 -9.49
CA ARG A 244 -2.03 0.77 -9.02
C ARG A 244 -1.29 1.45 -7.86
N LEU A 245 -0.79 0.69 -6.89
CA LEU A 245 -0.04 1.24 -5.76
C LEU A 245 1.25 1.92 -6.23
N ALA A 246 2.00 1.29 -7.14
CA ALA A 246 3.20 1.87 -7.72
C ALA A 246 2.93 3.22 -8.40
N ARG A 247 1.86 3.32 -9.20
CA ARG A 247 1.45 4.59 -9.82
C ARG A 247 1.11 5.67 -8.80
N LEU A 248 0.36 5.31 -7.75
CA LEU A 248 0.02 6.25 -6.68
C LEU A 248 1.27 6.72 -5.93
N ILE A 249 2.24 5.85 -5.71
CA ILE A 249 3.53 6.22 -5.11
C ILE A 249 4.25 7.24 -6.01
N ASP A 250 4.37 6.95 -7.30
CA ASP A 250 5.02 7.85 -8.27
C ASP A 250 4.33 9.23 -8.33
N GLU A 251 3.00 9.26 -8.36
CA GLU A 251 2.21 10.49 -8.31
C GLU A 251 2.50 11.30 -7.04
N ASN A 252 2.54 10.65 -5.86
CA ASN A 252 2.85 11.34 -4.61
C ASN A 252 4.31 11.79 -4.54
N ILE A 253 5.26 11.06 -5.14
CA ILE A 253 6.67 11.49 -5.25
C ILE A 253 6.78 12.78 -6.07
N VAL A 254 6.04 12.88 -7.18
CA VAL A 254 5.98 14.13 -7.97
C VAL A 254 5.43 15.27 -7.12
N GLN A 255 4.34 15.04 -6.39
CA GLN A 255 3.72 16.05 -5.54
C GLN A 255 4.60 16.48 -4.36
N LEU A 256 5.33 15.54 -3.75
CA LEU A 256 6.33 15.84 -2.71
C LEU A 256 7.41 16.76 -3.27
N ARG A 257 7.99 16.42 -4.43
CA ARG A 257 9.01 17.25 -5.08
C ARG A 257 8.51 18.64 -5.44
N GLU A 258 7.26 18.76 -5.90
CA GLU A 258 6.64 20.05 -6.19
C GLU A 258 6.45 20.89 -4.92
N ALA A 259 6.04 20.26 -3.81
CA ALA A 259 5.89 20.90 -2.51
C ALA A 259 7.23 21.40 -1.95
N GLU A 260 8.26 20.54 -1.92
CA GLU A 260 9.62 20.88 -1.47
C GLU A 260 10.23 22.05 -2.25
N LYS A 261 9.97 22.09 -3.56
CA LYS A 261 10.46 23.15 -4.45
C LYS A 261 9.57 24.39 -4.48
N LYS A 262 8.39 24.35 -3.84
CA LYS A 262 7.34 25.38 -3.95
C LYS A 262 7.06 25.73 -5.41
N THR A 263 6.78 24.72 -6.22
CA THR A 263 6.48 24.84 -7.65
C THR A 263 5.11 24.26 -7.98
N GLY A 264 4.64 24.44 -9.22
CA GLY A 264 3.33 23.92 -9.64
C GLY A 264 2.20 24.54 -8.82
N ARG A 265 1.33 23.70 -8.26
CA ARG A 265 0.22 24.15 -7.40
C ARG A 265 0.64 24.65 -6.02
N PHE A 266 1.88 24.39 -5.61
CA PHE A 266 2.47 24.88 -4.35
C PHE A 266 3.35 26.11 -4.57
N GLY A 267 3.41 26.62 -5.81
CA GLY A 267 4.09 27.86 -6.14
C GLY A 267 3.34 29.08 -5.60
N ASP A 268 4.11 30.13 -5.33
CA ASP A 268 3.61 31.39 -4.81
C ASP A 268 2.63 32.05 -5.79
N GLN A 269 1.34 32.08 -5.45
CA GLN A 269 0.29 32.70 -6.28
C GLN A 269 0.33 34.23 -6.22
N SER A 270 1.19 34.80 -5.38
CA SER A 270 1.39 36.25 -5.22
C SER A 270 1.92 36.97 -6.47
N LYS A 271 2.30 36.25 -7.54
CA LYS A 271 2.74 36.84 -8.82
C LYS A 271 1.61 37.15 -9.80
N TYR A 272 0.35 36.89 -9.45
CA TYR A 272 -0.81 37.10 -10.32
C TYR A 272 -1.76 38.22 -9.87
N PHE A 273 -1.40 39.01 -8.84
CA PHE A 273 -2.16 40.16 -8.37
C PHE A 273 -1.28 41.40 -8.24
#